data_AF-A0AAV0WBW0-F1
#
_entry.id   AF-A0AAV0WBW0-F1
#
_cell.length_a   1.000
_cell.length_b   1.000
_cell.length_c   1.000
_cell.angle_alpha   90.00
_cell.angle_beta   90.00
_cell.angle_gamma   90.00
#
_symmetry.space_group_name_H-M   'P 1'
#
loop_
_entity.id
_entity.type
_entity.pdbx_description
1 polymer ?
#
loop_
_entity_poly.entity_id
_entity_poly.type
_entity_poly.pdbx_seq_one_letter_code
_entity_poly.pdbx_strand_id
1 'polypeptide(L)'
;MSITNILSKYLQSSNIDYSSVQHMTKATIQELSNMRCEHKFDMIWSKANVMRIDNEICSPILSRKLKVPKKLGGGLKQNENCNVKDHYKINIYFQVLDTIISDMKERFKENDIHILN
;
A
#
# COMPACT_ATOMS: atom_id res chain seq x y z
N MET A 1 -5.97 -10.85 5.23
CA MET A 1 -5.22 -10.69 6.51
C MET A 1 -4.44 -11.94 6.91
N SER A 2 -4.16 -12.90 6.01
CA SER A 2 -3.37 -14.10 6.35
C SER A 2 -1.88 -13.96 6.02
N ILE A 3 -1.54 -13.16 5.00
CA ILE A 3 -0.19 -13.10 4.40
C ILE A 3 0.86 -12.65 5.42
N THR A 4 0.60 -11.57 6.16
CA THR A 4 1.52 -11.06 7.21
C THR A 4 1.39 -11.79 8.55
N ASN A 5 0.31 -12.54 8.75
CA ASN A 5 -0.01 -13.17 10.04
C ASN A 5 0.97 -14.30 10.37
N ILE A 6 1.42 -15.06 9.36
CA ILE A 6 2.35 -16.17 9.57
C ILE A 6 3.71 -15.63 10.03
N LEU A 7 4.26 -14.64 9.32
CA LEU A 7 5.51 -13.98 9.72
C LEU A 7 5.38 -13.32 11.10
N SER A 8 4.27 -12.61 11.35
CA SER A 8 4.03 -11.95 12.63
C SER A 8 3.99 -12.94 13.81
N LYS A 9 3.27 -14.07 13.66
CA LYS A 9 3.22 -15.12 14.69
C LYS A 9 4.57 -15.78 14.90
N TYR A 10 5.32 -16.01 13.83
CA TYR A 10 6.63 -16.65 13.92
C TYR A 10 7.64 -15.75 14.64
N LEU A 11 7.66 -14.45 14.33
CA LEU A 11 8.48 -13.45 15.02
C LEU A 11 8.12 -13.28 16.51
N GLN A 12 6.93 -13.69 16.93
CA GLN A 12 6.48 -13.67 18.32
C GLN A 12 6.67 -15.01 19.04
N SER A 13 7.13 -16.04 18.34
CA SER A 13 7.35 -17.36 18.94
C SER A 13 8.64 -17.39 19.76
N SER A 14 8.73 -18.30 20.73
CA SER A 14 9.89 -18.41 21.63
C SER A 14 11.16 -18.89 20.93
N ASN A 15 11.02 -19.59 19.80
CA ASN A 15 12.12 -20.19 19.06
C ASN A 15 12.13 -19.63 17.63
N ILE A 16 12.99 -18.64 17.40
CA ILE A 16 13.09 -17.95 16.11
C ILE A 16 14.34 -18.46 15.40
N ASP A 17 14.17 -19.09 14.24
CA ASP A 17 15.25 -19.34 13.29
C ASP A 17 15.35 -18.19 12.30
N TYR A 18 16.51 -17.55 12.26
CA TYR A 18 16.74 -16.38 11.43
C TYR A 18 16.66 -16.68 9.93
N SER A 19 17.14 -17.85 9.50
CA SER A 19 17.07 -18.27 8.09
C SER A 19 15.60 -18.38 7.64
N SER A 20 14.76 -18.99 8.47
CA SER A 20 13.32 -19.07 8.28
C SER A 20 12.67 -17.68 8.25
N VAL A 21 13.04 -16.76 9.16
CA VAL A 21 12.54 -15.36 9.14
C VAL A 21 12.87 -14.68 7.82
N GLN A 22 14.09 -14.80 7.32
CA GLN A 22 14.49 -14.19 6.04
C GLN A 22 13.67 -14.74 4.87
N HIS A 23 13.50 -16.06 4.81
CA HIS A 23 12.70 -16.70 3.77
C HIS A 23 11.24 -16.23 3.83
N MET A 24 10.64 -16.24 5.01
CA MET A 24 9.25 -15.82 5.22
C MET A 24 9.04 -14.33 4.93
N THR A 25 10.02 -13.49 5.25
CA THR A 25 10.00 -12.06 4.93
C THR A 25 10.03 -11.84 3.42
N LYS A 26 10.94 -12.51 2.70
CA LYS A 26 11.03 -12.44 1.23
C LYS A 26 9.71 -12.89 0.58
N ALA A 27 9.13 -13.99 1.06
CA ALA A 27 7.84 -14.48 0.58
C ALA A 27 6.70 -13.47 0.84
N THR A 28 6.67 -12.85 2.02
CA THR A 28 5.67 -11.84 2.38
C THR A 28 5.80 -10.60 1.50
N ILE A 29 7.01 -10.10 1.27
CA ILE A 29 7.30 -8.97 0.38
C ILE A 29 6.87 -9.29 -1.06
N GLN A 30 7.17 -10.50 -1.54
CA GLN A 30 6.78 -10.93 -2.88
C GLN A 30 5.26 -10.91 -3.02
N GLU A 31 4.54 -11.44 -2.03
CA GLU A 31 3.08 -11.48 -2.09
C GLU A 31 2.45 -10.08 -2.00
N LEU A 32 2.97 -9.20 -1.15
CA LEU A 32 2.56 -7.79 -1.13
C LEU A 32 2.83 -7.09 -2.46
N SER A 33 3.95 -7.42 -3.12
CA SER A 33 4.27 -6.91 -4.45
C SER A 33 3.28 -7.43 -5.50
N ASN A 34 2.88 -8.70 -5.41
CA ASN A 34 1.85 -9.29 -6.29
C ASN A 34 0.48 -8.62 -6.12
N MET A 35 0.18 -8.08 -4.94
CA MET A 35 -1.03 -7.31 -4.68
C MET A 35 -1.03 -5.95 -5.39
N ARG A 36 0.13 -5.44 -5.81
CA ARG A 36 0.29 -4.16 -6.50
C ARG A 36 -0.09 -4.25 -7.98
N CYS A 37 -1.31 -4.71 -8.26
CA CYS A 37 -1.87 -4.80 -9.61
C CYS A 37 -3.30 -4.25 -9.66
N GLU A 38 -3.74 -3.90 -10.87
CA GLU A 38 -5.06 -3.28 -11.08
C GLU A 38 -6.21 -4.20 -10.68
N HIS A 39 -6.10 -5.49 -10.99
CA HIS A 39 -7.13 -6.48 -10.62
C HIS A 39 -7.39 -6.54 -9.10
N LYS A 40 -6.33 -6.55 -8.29
CA LYS A 40 -6.48 -6.59 -6.82
C LYS A 40 -7.02 -5.28 -6.27
N PHE A 41 -6.62 -4.15 -6.84
CA PHE A 41 -7.22 -2.86 -6.53
C PHE A 41 -8.72 -2.84 -6.84
N ASP A 42 -9.12 -3.27 -8.03
CA ASP A 42 -10.52 -3.28 -8.46
C ASP A 42 -11.40 -4.16 -7.58
N MET A 43 -10.88 -5.30 -7.15
CA MET A 43 -11.56 -6.19 -6.21
C MET A 43 -11.81 -5.48 -4.85
N ILE A 44 -10.81 -4.78 -4.32
CA ILE A 44 -10.92 -4.04 -3.05
C ILE A 44 -11.86 -2.84 -3.21
N TRP A 45 -11.73 -2.09 -4.30
CA TRP A 45 -12.58 -0.96 -4.63
C TRP A 45 -14.05 -1.37 -4.74
N SER A 46 -14.33 -2.50 -5.42
CA SER A 46 -15.69 -3.02 -5.55
C SER A 46 -16.26 -3.43 -4.20
N LYS A 47 -15.48 -4.14 -3.37
CA LYS A 47 -15.88 -4.49 -2.01
C LYS A 47 -16.16 -3.27 -1.14
N ALA A 48 -15.33 -2.23 -1.22
CA ALA A 48 -15.53 -0.98 -0.52
C ALA A 48 -16.80 -0.25 -0.98
N ASN A 49 -17.12 -0.29 -2.28
CA ASN A 49 -18.37 0.28 -2.79
C ASN A 49 -19.61 -0.46 -2.32
N VAL A 50 -19.57 -1.80 -2.24
CA VAL A 50 -20.66 -2.59 -1.67
C VAL A 50 -20.87 -2.21 -0.21
N MET A 51 -19.81 -2.22 0.61
CA MET A 51 -19.89 -1.78 2.02
C MET A 51 -20.41 -0.35 2.17
N ARG A 52 -20.01 0.56 1.28
CA ARG A 52 -20.50 1.93 1.26
C ARG A 52 -22.01 1.98 1.06
N ILE A 53 -22.54 1.22 0.10
CA ILE A 53 -23.98 1.16 -0.20
C ILE A 53 -24.72 0.54 0.98
N ASP A 54 -24.23 -0.58 1.51
CA ASP A 54 -24.86 -1.31 2.63
C ASP A 54 -24.95 -0.47 3.91
N ASN A 55 -24.06 0.51 4.08
CA ASN A 55 -24.02 1.42 5.24
C ASN A 55 -24.51 2.83 4.89
N GLU A 56 -25.14 3.04 3.73
CA GLU A 56 -25.71 4.34 3.31
C GLU A 56 -24.69 5.50 3.29
N ILE A 57 -23.41 5.19 3.07
CA ILE A 57 -22.33 6.18 3.04
C ILE A 57 -22.29 6.86 1.66
N CYS A 58 -22.07 8.19 1.62
CA CYS A 58 -21.94 8.90 0.34
C CYS A 58 -20.70 8.47 -0.45
N SER A 59 -20.78 8.59 -1.78
CA SER A 59 -19.63 8.35 -2.66
C SER A 59 -18.47 9.29 -2.32
N PRO A 60 -17.21 8.83 -2.42
CA PRO A 60 -16.06 9.67 -2.13
C PRO A 60 -15.98 10.85 -3.09
N ILE A 61 -15.70 12.04 -2.54
CA ILE A 61 -15.53 13.28 -3.30
C ILE A 61 -14.10 13.77 -3.08
N LEU A 62 -13.37 14.05 -4.17
CA LEU A 62 -12.03 14.60 -4.06
C LEU A 62 -12.11 16.08 -3.66
N SER A 63 -11.29 16.48 -2.68
CA SER A 63 -11.16 17.87 -2.27
C SER A 63 -10.71 18.74 -3.45
N ARG A 64 -11.38 19.87 -3.63
CA ARG A 64 -11.05 20.83 -4.69
C ARG A 64 -9.64 21.38 -4.48
N LYS A 65 -8.73 21.09 -5.42
CA LYS A 65 -7.41 21.74 -5.42
C LYS A 65 -7.55 23.23 -5.74
N LEU A 66 -7.08 24.09 -4.84
CA LEU A 66 -7.07 25.53 -5.05
C LEU A 66 -6.30 25.87 -6.35
N LYS A 67 -6.89 26.71 -7.21
CA LYS A 67 -6.21 27.21 -8.41
C LYS A 67 -5.44 28.46 -8.02
N VAL A 68 -4.13 28.46 -8.30
CA VAL A 68 -3.33 29.68 -8.21
C VAL A 68 -3.90 30.68 -9.21
N PRO A 69 -4.26 31.90 -8.78
CA PRO A 69 -4.77 32.93 -9.66
C PRO A 69 -3.82 33.18 -10.84
N LYS A 70 -4.38 33.33 -12.05
CA LYS A 70 -3.59 33.62 -13.27
C LYS A 70 -2.67 34.85 -13.12
N LYS A 71 -3.09 35.82 -12.29
CA LYS A 71 -2.33 37.04 -11.98
C LYS A 71 -1.00 36.76 -11.26
N LEU A 72 -0.83 35.60 -10.64
CA LEU A 72 0.38 35.16 -9.94
C LEU A 72 1.23 34.18 -10.78
N GLY A 73 1.06 34.17 -12.11
CA GLY A 73 1.79 33.25 -12.99
C GLY A 73 1.21 31.84 -13.06
N GLY A 74 -0.09 31.68 -12.73
CA GLY A 74 -0.81 30.41 -12.85
C GLY A 74 -0.98 29.96 -14.31
N GLY A 75 0.08 29.40 -14.89
CA GLY A 75 0.10 28.73 -16.18
C GLY A 75 -0.80 27.49 -16.20
N LEU A 76 -1.22 27.09 -17.41
CA LEU A 76 -2.16 26.00 -17.71
C LEU A 76 -1.98 24.80 -16.77
N LYS A 77 -2.96 24.61 -15.87
CA LYS A 77 -2.98 23.42 -15.01
C LYS A 77 -3.13 22.18 -15.87
N GLN A 78 -2.31 21.20 -15.54
CA GLN A 78 -2.31 19.82 -16.02
C GLN A 78 -3.73 19.25 -16.13
N ASN A 79 -3.92 18.28 -17.04
CA ASN A 79 -5.16 17.53 -17.23
C ASN A 79 -5.63 16.89 -15.90
N GLU A 80 -6.43 17.61 -15.12
CA GLU A 80 -6.96 17.14 -13.83
C GLU A 80 -8.32 16.41 -14.02
N ASN A 81 -8.41 15.52 -15.01
CA ASN A 81 -9.46 14.49 -15.02
C ASN A 81 -9.00 13.30 -14.15
N CYS A 82 -8.70 13.57 -12.88
CA CYS A 82 -8.35 12.51 -11.94
C CYS A 82 -9.65 11.87 -11.48
N ASN A 83 -10.01 10.73 -12.07
CA ASN A 83 -11.11 9.90 -11.60
C ASN A 83 -10.89 9.61 -10.11
N VAL A 84 -11.95 9.71 -9.30
CA VAL A 84 -11.90 9.39 -7.86
C VAL A 84 -11.26 8.03 -7.64
N LYS A 85 -11.64 7.04 -8.45
CA LYS A 85 -11.07 5.69 -8.43
C LYS A 85 -9.55 5.70 -8.64
N ASP A 86 -9.05 6.44 -9.62
CA ASP A 86 -7.61 6.53 -9.91
C ASP A 86 -6.85 7.29 -8.82
N HIS A 87 -7.46 8.30 -8.20
CA HIS A 87 -6.86 8.98 -7.05
C HIS A 87 -6.60 8.00 -5.91
N TYR A 88 -7.59 7.20 -5.51
CA TYR A 88 -7.43 6.19 -4.47
C TYR A 88 -6.49 5.07 -4.91
N LYS A 89 -6.47 4.69 -6.19
CA LYS A 89 -5.53 3.70 -6.73
C LYS A 89 -4.08 4.13 -6.51
N ILE A 90 -3.74 5.33 -6.96
CA ILE A 90 -2.36 5.82 -7.01
C ILE A 90 -1.92 6.32 -5.64
N ASN A 91 -2.69 7.20 -5.01
CA ASN A 91 -2.26 7.96 -3.83
C ASN A 91 -2.59 7.26 -2.51
N ILE A 92 -3.38 6.18 -2.53
CA ILE A 92 -3.72 5.45 -1.31
C ILE A 92 -3.30 3.99 -1.46
N TYR A 93 -3.88 3.24 -2.38
CA TYR A 93 -3.65 1.79 -2.47
C TYR A 93 -2.20 1.44 -2.79
N PHE A 94 -1.66 1.95 -3.90
CA PHE A 94 -0.27 1.68 -4.26
C PHE A 94 0.71 2.35 -3.30
N GLN A 95 0.44 3.58 -2.86
CA GLN A 95 1.30 4.27 -1.91
C GLN A 95 1.44 3.48 -0.60
N VAL A 96 0.33 2.99 -0.02
CA VAL A 96 0.37 2.20 1.22
C VAL A 96 1.13 0.89 1.02
N LEU A 97 0.90 0.18 -0.09
CA LEU A 97 1.66 -1.05 -0.41
C LEU A 97 3.15 -0.77 -0.55
N ASP A 98 3.51 0.29 -1.28
CA ASP A 98 4.89 0.67 -1.56
C ASP A 98 5.60 1.07 -0.25
N THR A 99 4.95 1.81 0.64
CA THR A 99 5.46 2.13 1.98
C THR A 99 5.70 0.88 2.82
N ILE A 100 4.71 -0.02 2.94
CA ILE A 100 4.86 -1.26 3.72
C ILE A 100 6.02 -2.11 3.18
N ILE A 101 6.12 -2.26 1.85
CA ILE A 101 7.19 -3.02 1.21
C ILE A 101 8.56 -2.37 1.48
N SER A 102 8.64 -1.04 1.41
CA SER A 102 9.87 -0.29 1.70
C SER A 102 10.30 -0.50 3.14
N ASP A 103 9.38 -0.32 4.10
CA ASP A 103 9.66 -0.45 5.54
C ASP A 103 10.10 -1.88 5.88
N MET A 104 9.45 -2.89 5.29
CA MET A 104 9.86 -4.30 5.45
C MET A 104 11.26 -4.52 4.88
N LYS A 105 11.56 -4.01 3.68
CA LYS A 105 12.89 -4.16 3.09
C LYS A 105 13.96 -3.49 3.94
N GLU A 106 13.74 -2.27 4.42
CA GLU A 106 14.68 -1.54 5.27
C GLU A 106 14.93 -2.28 6.58
N ARG A 107 13.87 -2.67 7.28
CA ARG A 107 13.97 -3.33 8.59
C ARG A 107 14.66 -4.69 8.55
N PHE A 108 14.53 -5.42 7.45
CA PHE A 108 15.16 -6.73 7.30
C PHE A 108 16.49 -6.69 6.52
N LYS A 109 16.86 -5.54 5.94
CA LYS A 109 18.18 -5.32 5.31
C LYS A 109 19.29 -5.16 6.35
N GLU A 110 19.02 -4.56 7.51
CA GLU A 110 20.02 -4.41 8.58
C GLU A 110 20.42 -5.74 9.21
N ASN A 111 19.54 -6.73 9.21
CA ASN A 111 19.82 -8.05 9.78
C ASN A 111 20.64 -8.96 8.85
N ASP A 112 20.89 -8.58 7.59
CA ASP A 112 21.83 -9.28 6.71
C ASP A 112 23.30 -9.04 7.12
N ILE A 113 23.55 -8.10 8.04
CA ILE A 113 24.90 -7.75 8.52
C ILE A 113 25.32 -8.74 9.63
N HIS A 114 26.05 -9.77 9.22
CA HIS A 114 26.92 -10.63 10.04
C HIS A 114 26.27 -11.44 11.19
N ILE A 115 25.64 -12.57 10.85
CA ILE A 115 25.68 -13.79 11.70
C ILE A 115 26.79 -14.73 11.19
N LEU A 116 27.90 -14.13 10.75
CA LEU A 116 29.17 -14.79 10.47
C LEU A 116 30.19 -14.17 11.42
N ASN A 117 30.18 -14.67 12.66
CA ASN A 117 31.32 -14.80 13.55
C ASN A 117 31.00 -15.89 14.58
#